data_AF-A0A8S1B598-F1
#
_entry.id   AF-A0A8S1B598-F1
#
_cell.length_a   1.000
_cell.length_b   1.000
_cell.length_c   1.000
_cell.angle_alpha   90.00
_cell.angle_beta   90.00
_cell.angle_gamma   90.00
#
_symmetry.space_group_name_H-M   'P 1'
#
loop_
_entity.id
_entity.type
_entity.pdbx_description
1 polymer ?
#
loop_
_entity_poly.entity_id
_entity_poly.type
_entity_poly.pdbx_seq_one_letter_code
_entity_poly.pdbx_strand_id
1 'polypeptide(L)'
;MKMAFSKLTLALTLYLVVVNAQRPSFAGLRPIGYPDVETDLLSNRFGEDEDLPIEAKGDRGFINRLNQLPVDNRPFWYLNWKQYEDLRRKPQNWPQRPNSFIGTR
;
A
#
# COMPACT_ATOMS: atom_id res chain seq x y z
N MET A 1 18.59 51.18 24.56
CA MET A 1 17.78 50.78 23.38
C MET A 1 18.63 50.34 22.18
N LYS A 2 19.65 51.10 21.73
CA LYS A 2 20.49 50.73 20.57
C LYS A 2 21.12 49.32 20.63
N MET A 3 21.64 48.91 21.79
CA MET A 3 22.27 47.59 21.96
C MET A 3 21.27 46.42 21.92
N ALA A 4 20.02 46.64 22.35
CA ALA A 4 18.98 45.60 22.28
C ALA A 4 18.50 45.41 20.84
N PHE A 5 18.37 46.51 20.08
CA PHE A 5 18.03 46.46 18.66
C PHE A 5 19.10 45.73 17.85
N SER A 6 20.39 46.01 18.11
CA SER A 6 21.51 45.33 17.44
C SER A 6 21.55 43.82 17.72
N LYS A 7 21.30 43.41 18.97
CA LYS A 7 21.21 41.99 19.34
C LYS A 7 20.03 41.30 18.65
N LEU A 8 18.88 41.97 18.56
CA LEU A 8 17.71 41.45 17.86
C LEU A 8 17.96 41.28 16.37
N THR A 9 18.59 42.27 15.72
CA THR A 9 18.95 42.17 14.30
C THR A 9 19.95 41.05 14.04
N LEU A 10 20.93 40.85 14.93
CA LEU A 10 21.91 39.78 14.80
C LEU A 10 21.29 38.39 15.01
N ALA A 11 20.35 38.27 15.96
CA ALA A 11 19.62 37.02 16.16
C ALA A 11 18.73 36.67 14.95
N LEU A 12 18.07 37.67 14.37
CA LEU A 12 17.24 37.49 13.18
C LEU A 12 18.06 37.07 11.95
N THR A 13 19.21 37.72 11.72
CA THR A 13 20.08 37.36 10.59
C THR A 13 20.66 35.95 10.75
N LEU A 14 21.08 35.58 11.96
CA LEU A 14 21.57 34.23 12.25
C LEU A 14 20.49 33.17 11.99
N TYR A 15 19.25 33.43 12.41
CA TYR A 15 18.12 32.54 12.19
C TYR A 15 17.85 32.31 10.69
N LEU A 16 17.84 33.39 9.89
CA LEU A 16 17.62 33.30 8.44
C LEU A 16 18.71 32.50 7.73
N VAL A 17 19.97 32.62 8.15
CA VAL A 17 21.09 31.83 7.58
C VAL A 17 20.91 30.35 7.89
N VAL A 18 20.52 29.98 9.12
CA VAL A 18 20.29 28.59 9.49
C VAL A 18 19.13 27.99 8.68
N VAL A 19 18.03 28.72 8.47
CA VAL A 19 16.88 28.25 7.67
C VAL A 19 17.28 28.00 6.22
N ASN A 20 18.06 28.89 5.60
CA ASN A 20 18.53 28.70 4.22
C ASN A 20 19.58 27.58 4.09
N ALA A 21 20.22 27.17 5.18
CA ALA A 21 21.19 26.08 5.20
C ALA A 21 20.57 24.69 5.41
N GLN A 22 19.27 24.58 5.74
CA GLN A 22 18.64 23.30 6.12
C GLN A 22 18.48 22.29 4.96
N ARG A 23 18.49 22.72 3.69
CA ARG A 23 18.51 21.79 2.55
C ARG A 23 19.07 22.46 1.29
N PRO A 24 20.13 21.91 0.65
CA PRO A 24 20.60 22.44 -0.63
C PRO A 24 19.54 22.25 -1.70
N SER A 25 19.31 23.27 -2.54
CA SER A 25 18.30 23.29 -3.60
C SER A 25 18.48 22.18 -4.65
N PHE A 26 19.68 21.59 -4.73
CA PHE A 26 19.99 20.48 -5.63
C PHE A 26 19.46 19.11 -5.14
N ALA A 27 19.10 18.96 -3.86
CA ALA A 27 18.66 17.68 -3.29
C ALA A 27 17.22 17.25 -3.70
N GLY A 28 16.71 17.81 -4.81
CA GLY A 28 15.33 17.64 -5.27
C GLY A 28 14.29 18.07 -4.22
N LEU A 29 13.00 17.92 -4.52
CA LEU A 29 11.94 17.99 -3.50
C LEU A 29 11.40 16.60 -3.15
N ARG A 30 11.71 15.58 -3.96
CA ARG A 30 11.19 14.22 -3.82
C ARG A 30 11.89 13.45 -2.70
N PRO A 31 11.18 12.55 -2.00
CA PRO A 31 11.81 11.58 -1.10
C PRO A 31 12.79 10.70 -1.86
N ILE A 32 14.01 10.53 -1.33
CA ILE A 32 15.02 9.64 -1.92
C ILE A 32 14.79 8.24 -1.34
N GLY A 33 14.73 7.22 -2.21
CA GLY A 33 14.67 5.81 -1.80
C GLY A 33 13.27 5.19 -1.75
N TYR A 34 12.23 5.92 -2.15
CA TYR A 34 10.90 5.35 -2.36
C TYR A 34 10.54 5.45 -3.85
N PRO A 35 10.03 4.36 -4.47
CA PRO A 35 9.50 4.45 -5.83
C PRO A 35 8.33 5.44 -5.84
N ASP A 36 8.23 6.25 -6.91
CA ASP A 36 7.02 7.01 -7.18
C ASP A 36 5.88 5.99 -7.31
N VAL A 37 5.00 5.96 -6.31
CA VAL A 37 3.76 5.20 -6.40
C VAL A 37 2.87 5.99 -7.33
N GLU A 38 2.84 5.61 -8.61
CA GLU A 38 1.85 6.16 -9.53
C GLU A 38 0.48 5.93 -8.92
N THR A 39 -0.22 7.01 -8.60
CA THR A 39 -1.64 6.93 -8.23
C THR A 39 -2.36 6.42 -9.47
N ASP A 40 -2.71 5.13 -9.46
CA ASP A 40 -3.38 4.49 -10.58
C ASP A 40 -4.82 5.02 -10.69
N LEU A 41 -4.95 6.18 -11.34
CA LEU A 41 -6.25 6.81 -11.60
C LEU A 41 -7.06 6.03 -12.66
N LEU A 42 -6.47 5.01 -13.29
CA LEU A 42 -7.05 4.20 -14.35
C LEU A 42 -7.54 2.83 -13.87
N SER A 43 -7.05 2.36 -12.72
CA SER A 43 -7.44 1.07 -12.11
C SER A 43 -8.97 0.94 -11.95
N ASN A 44 -9.65 2.00 -11.48
CA ASN A 44 -11.12 2.00 -11.35
C ASN A 44 -11.90 2.02 -12.69
N ARG A 45 -11.26 2.20 -13.86
CA ARG A 45 -11.96 2.28 -15.15
C ARG A 45 -12.33 0.92 -15.73
N PHE A 46 -11.59 -0.12 -15.38
CA PHE A 46 -11.80 -1.48 -15.91
C PHE A 46 -12.71 -2.34 -15.04
N GLY A 47 -13.29 -1.73 -14.00
CA GLY A 47 -14.22 -2.38 -13.07
C GLY A 47 -13.54 -3.34 -12.11
N GLU A 48 -12.45 -2.88 -11.50
CA GLU A 48 -11.85 -3.52 -10.32
C GLU A 48 -12.83 -3.60 -9.13
N ASP A 49 -13.89 -2.79 -9.13
CA ASP A 49 -15.02 -2.86 -8.18
C ASP A 49 -16.05 -3.95 -8.52
N GLU A 50 -15.90 -4.68 -9.63
CA GLU A 50 -16.79 -5.79 -9.93
C GLU A 50 -16.47 -7.00 -9.06
N ASP A 51 -17.54 -7.74 -8.76
CA ASP A 51 -17.50 -8.97 -8.00
C ASP A 51 -16.90 -10.11 -8.85
N LEU A 52 -15.59 -10.01 -9.08
CA LEU A 52 -14.77 -10.91 -9.87
C LEU A 52 -13.78 -11.66 -8.98
N PRO A 53 -13.39 -12.89 -9.35
CA PRO A 53 -12.32 -13.60 -8.68
C PRO A 53 -11.00 -12.82 -8.71
N ILE A 54 -10.29 -12.75 -7.58
CA ILE A 54 -8.98 -12.09 -7.49
C ILE A 54 -7.94 -12.71 -8.44
N GLU A 55 -8.07 -14.01 -8.72
CA GLU A 55 -7.19 -14.77 -9.62
C GLU A 55 -7.29 -14.30 -11.07
N ALA A 56 -8.43 -13.71 -11.46
CA ALA A 56 -8.62 -13.15 -12.79
C ALA A 56 -7.98 -11.76 -12.96
N LYS A 57 -7.49 -11.13 -11.88
CA LYS A 57 -6.83 -9.81 -11.91
C LYS A 57 -7.61 -8.74 -12.68
N GLY A 58 -8.94 -8.75 -12.58
CA GLY A 58 -9.83 -7.83 -13.29
C GLY A 58 -10.06 -8.14 -14.79
N ASP A 59 -9.52 -9.24 -15.34
CA ASP A 59 -9.76 -9.62 -16.75
C ASP A 59 -11.15 -10.25 -16.95
N ARG A 60 -12.12 -9.40 -17.30
CA ARG A 60 -13.48 -9.83 -17.67
C ARG A 60 -13.52 -10.74 -18.90
N GLY A 61 -12.64 -10.51 -19.87
CA GLY A 61 -12.59 -11.32 -21.09
C GLY A 61 -12.23 -12.76 -20.75
N PHE A 62 -11.34 -12.96 -19.80
CA PHE A 62 -11.01 -14.28 -19.26
C PHE A 62 -12.19 -14.93 -18.55
N ILE A 63 -12.87 -14.21 -17.65
CA ILE A 63 -14.06 -14.73 -16.96
C ILE A 63 -15.18 -15.11 -17.93
N ASN A 64 -15.42 -14.30 -18.96
CA ASN A 64 -16.41 -14.59 -20.00
C ASN A 64 -16.07 -15.88 -20.76
N ARG A 65 -14.79 -16.12 -21.08
CA ARG A 65 -14.34 -17.38 -21.69
C ARG A 65 -14.56 -18.57 -20.74
N LEU A 66 -14.28 -18.43 -19.45
CA LEU A 66 -14.52 -19.49 -18.46
C LEU A 66 -16.01 -19.82 -18.33
N ASN A 67 -16.89 -18.81 -18.42
CA ASN A 67 -18.34 -19.02 -18.38
C ASN A 67 -18.88 -19.78 -19.58
N GLN A 68 -18.20 -19.70 -20.73
CA GLN A 68 -18.56 -20.45 -21.94
C GLN A 68 -18.14 -21.93 -21.88
N LEU A 69 -17.21 -22.30 -20.98
CA LEU A 69 -16.81 -23.68 -20.80
C LEU A 69 -17.90 -24.47 -20.04
N PRO A 70 -18.08 -25.77 -20.35
CA PRO A 70 -18.82 -26.70 -19.50
C PRO A 70 -18.28 -26.68 -18.07
N VAL A 71 -19.14 -26.90 -17.07
CA VAL A 71 -18.77 -26.82 -15.65
C VAL A 71 -17.56 -27.71 -15.32
N ASP A 72 -17.54 -28.93 -15.86
CA ASP A 72 -16.48 -29.91 -15.63
C ASP A 72 -15.12 -29.49 -16.21
N ASN A 73 -15.12 -28.57 -17.17
CA ASN A 73 -13.92 -28.05 -17.81
C ASN A 73 -13.46 -26.72 -17.20
N ARG A 74 -14.22 -26.16 -16.24
CA ARG A 74 -13.82 -24.93 -15.54
C ARG A 74 -12.77 -25.26 -14.49
N PRO A 75 -11.80 -24.37 -14.26
CA PRO A 75 -10.77 -24.62 -13.27
C PRO A 75 -11.36 -24.60 -11.86
N PHE A 76 -10.83 -25.45 -10.98
CA PHE A 76 -11.33 -25.61 -9.61
C PHE A 76 -11.37 -24.28 -8.83
N TRP A 77 -10.37 -23.41 -9.07
CA TRP A 77 -10.30 -22.13 -8.39
C TRP A 77 -11.49 -21.24 -8.76
N TYR A 78 -11.94 -21.28 -10.02
CA TYR A 78 -13.07 -20.49 -10.52
C TYR A 78 -14.41 -21.07 -10.07
N LEU A 79 -14.50 -22.36 -9.81
CA LEU A 79 -15.72 -22.94 -9.24
C LEU A 79 -15.88 -22.57 -7.76
N ASN A 80 -14.77 -22.44 -7.02
CA ASN A 80 -14.75 -22.24 -5.57
C ASN A 80 -14.35 -20.83 -5.13
N TRP A 81 -14.18 -19.89 -6.06
CA TRP A 81 -13.60 -18.58 -5.79
C TRP A 81 -14.34 -17.79 -4.69
N LYS A 82 -15.68 -17.88 -4.66
CA LYS A 82 -16.51 -17.27 -3.62
C LYS A 82 -16.16 -17.78 -2.22
N GLN A 83 -15.95 -19.09 -2.11
CA GLN A 83 -15.60 -19.71 -0.84
C GLN A 83 -14.16 -19.35 -0.43
N TYR A 84 -13.24 -19.24 -1.38
CA TYR A 84 -11.90 -18.71 -1.09
C TYR A 84 -11.93 -17.25 -0.65
N GLU A 85 -12.79 -16.41 -1.25
CA GLU A 85 -12.98 -15.03 -0.84
C GLU A 85 -13.51 -14.93 0.60
N ASP A 86 -14.51 -15.74 0.95
CA ASP A 86 -15.03 -15.81 2.31
C ASP A 86 -13.97 -16.28 3.32
N LEU A 87 -13.17 -17.29 2.96
CA LEU A 87 -12.03 -17.74 3.77
C LEU A 87 -10.95 -16.67 3.90
N ARG A 88 -10.69 -15.86 2.86
CA ARG A 88 -9.75 -14.75 2.92
C ARG A 88 -10.24 -13.63 3.85
N ARG A 89 -11.55 -13.36 3.85
CA ARG A 89 -12.18 -12.38 4.75
C ARG A 89 -12.28 -12.88 6.19
N LYS A 90 -12.52 -14.18 6.37
CA LYS A 90 -12.68 -14.84 7.68
C LYS A 90 -11.81 -16.11 7.71
N PRO A 91 -10.49 -15.95 7.88
CA PRO A 91 -9.59 -17.10 7.90
C PRO A 91 -9.97 -18.01 9.06
N GLN A 92 -10.10 -19.30 8.76
CA GLN A 92 -10.28 -20.31 9.78
C GLN A 92 -9.00 -20.39 10.62
N ASN A 93 -9.07 -19.89 11.84
CA ASN A 93 -8.00 -20.01 12.80
C ASN A 93 -8.18 -21.32 13.61
N TRP A 94 -7.11 -22.10 13.68
CA TRP A 94 -7.05 -23.21 14.60
C TRP A 94 -6.23 -22.78 15.82
N PRO A 95 -6.64 -23.12 17.05
CA PRO A 95 -5.79 -22.86 18.20
C PRO A 95 -4.47 -23.59 17.99
N GLN A 96 -3.37 -22.83 17.98
CA GLN A 96 -2.04 -23.43 17.91
C GLN A 96 -1.84 -24.28 19.16
N ARG A 97 -1.28 -25.47 18.99
CA ARG A 97 -0.90 -26.30 20.15
C ARG A 97 0.12 -25.51 20.98
N PRO A 98 -0.08 -25.42 22.31
CA PRO A 98 0.86 -24.71 23.17
C PRO A 98 2.26 -25.34 23.06
N ASN A 99 3.28 -24.50 23.00
CA ASN A 99 4.67 -24.96 22.90
C ASN A 99 5.13 -25.48 24.27
N SER A 100 5.43 -26.78 24.37
CA SER A 100 5.94 -27.42 25.58
C SER A 100 7.34 -26.95 26.00
N PHE A 101 8.07 -26.27 25.13
CA PHE A 101 9.43 -25.76 25.37
C PHE A 101 9.45 -24.31 25.89
N ILE A 102 8.30 -23.62 25.91
CA ILE A 102 8.16 -22.28 26.49
C ILE A 102 7.58 -22.43 27.90
N GLY A 103 8.39 -22.82 28.87
CA GLY A 103 7.99 -22.81 30.28
C GLY A 103 8.40 -24.03 31.11
N THR A 104 9.69 -24.17 31.38
CA THR A 104 10.20 -24.78 32.62
C THR A 104 11.40 -23.95 33.08
N ARG A 105 11.16 -22.94 33.91
CA ARG A 105 12.14 -22.35 34.81
C ARG A 105 11.53 -22.26 36.19
#